data_AF-A0A932FWB6-F1
#
_entry.id   AF-A0A932FWB6-F1
#
_cell.length_a   1.000
_cell.length_b   1.000
_cell.length_c   1.000
_cell.angle_alpha   90.00
_cell.angle_beta   90.00
_cell.angle_gamma   90.00
#
_symmetry.space_group_name_H-M   'P 1'
#
loop_
_entity.id
_entity.type
_entity.pdbx_description
1 polymer ?
#
loop_
_entity_poly.entity_id
_entity_poly.type
_entity_poly.pdbx_seq_one_letter_code
_entity_poly.pdbx_strand_id
1 'polypeptide(L)'
;MVKPNKGWAGALGIGVLGLLLGLGTWSDEAWTAEAKFVGATKCKSCHRKKGSGEAFQKWEAGPHAKAFNTLATPKAKELAPKKGVSGNPQKEPKCLKCHVTAYRVDPKLLAKSFKAENGVQCESCHGPGSAYRKKKIMIDQALAKKNGLIIPTEKTCTTCHSSESPSWDPNRYTVAGGKKVGFDFEQAKKKIAHPTPKEYKKKVKTEKEEEEEEEYRPGGEGVHRALNSEELNLAAGRDGRGGLSSCRILNF
;
A
#
# COMPACT_ATOMS: atom_id res chain seq x y z
N MET A 1 63.78 2.66 3.55
CA MET A 1 64.16 4.05 3.90
C MET A 1 64.67 4.74 2.65
N VAL A 2 63.86 5.59 2.00
CA VAL A 2 64.24 6.82 1.29
C VAL A 2 62.93 7.64 1.20
N LYS A 3 62.90 8.83 1.80
CA LYS A 3 61.94 9.92 1.51
C LYS A 3 62.70 10.98 0.68
N PRO A 4 62.09 12.13 0.33
CA PRO A 4 61.08 12.42 -0.68
C PRO A 4 61.63 13.46 -1.70
N ASN A 5 60.85 13.89 -2.70
CA ASN A 5 60.96 15.30 -3.12
C ASN A 5 59.69 15.87 -3.76
N LYS A 6 59.47 17.16 -3.47
CA LYS A 6 58.30 17.99 -3.77
C LYS A 6 58.55 18.89 -4.98
N GLY A 7 57.48 19.36 -5.62
CA GLY A 7 57.42 20.53 -6.53
C GLY A 7 56.14 20.40 -7.39
N TRP A 8 55.03 21.09 -7.13
CA TRP A 8 54.65 22.51 -7.12
C TRP A 8 54.33 23.11 -8.50
N ALA A 9 53.03 23.48 -8.62
CA ALA A 9 52.42 24.57 -9.38
C ALA A 9 52.38 24.55 -10.93
N GLY A 10 51.23 24.97 -11.46
CA GLY A 10 51.14 25.63 -12.77
C GLY A 10 49.94 25.21 -13.62
N ALA A 11 48.90 26.04 -13.61
CA ALA A 11 47.67 25.90 -14.37
C ALA A 11 47.81 26.33 -15.86
N LEU A 12 46.65 26.33 -16.57
CA LEU A 12 46.34 26.85 -17.92
C LEU A 12 46.46 25.77 -19.01
N GLY A 13 45.41 25.28 -19.71
CA GLY A 13 44.10 25.83 -20.03
C GLY A 13 44.02 26.10 -21.53
N ILE A 14 43.32 25.22 -22.29
CA ILE A 14 42.69 25.35 -23.63
C ILE A 14 41.94 24.01 -23.78
N GLY A 15 40.62 23.91 -23.77
CA GLY A 15 39.70 24.46 -24.77
C GLY A 15 39.22 23.34 -25.69
N VAL A 16 38.30 22.48 -25.21
CA VAL A 16 37.48 21.64 -26.10
C VAL A 16 36.01 21.99 -25.87
N LEU A 17 35.55 22.82 -26.79
CA LEU A 17 34.17 23.20 -27.03
C LEU A 17 33.46 22.01 -27.70
N GLY A 18 32.28 21.64 -27.20
CA GLY A 18 31.23 21.04 -28.03
C GLY A 18 31.11 19.52 -28.03
N LEU A 19 30.30 19.00 -27.08
CA LEU A 19 29.23 18.06 -27.43
C LEU A 19 28.16 18.07 -26.32
N LEU A 20 27.33 19.12 -26.31
CA LEU A 20 26.06 19.14 -25.59
C LEU A 20 25.07 18.26 -26.37
N LEU A 21 25.08 16.96 -26.07
CA LEU A 21 24.02 16.04 -26.48
C LEU A 21 23.31 15.52 -25.23
N GLY A 22 22.16 16.14 -24.96
CA GLY A 22 21.01 15.49 -24.35
C GLY A 22 21.16 15.02 -22.91
N LEU A 23 21.26 15.95 -21.96
CA LEU A 23 20.65 15.73 -20.64
C LEU A 23 19.12 15.72 -20.82
N GLY A 24 18.60 14.61 -21.36
CA GLY A 24 17.22 14.25 -21.14
C GLY A 24 17.09 13.90 -19.66
N THR A 25 16.83 14.90 -18.82
CA THR A 25 16.14 14.64 -17.56
C THR A 25 14.75 14.21 -17.96
N TRP A 26 14.55 12.89 -18.03
CA TRP A 26 13.22 12.33 -18.15
C TRP A 26 12.41 12.88 -16.99
N SER A 27 11.34 13.59 -17.35
CA SER A 27 10.43 14.24 -16.43
C SER A 27 9.98 13.29 -15.34
N ASP A 28 9.98 13.84 -14.14
CA ASP A 28 9.38 13.38 -12.91
C ASP A 28 8.19 12.43 -13.08
N GLU A 29 8.37 11.15 -12.76
CA GLU A 29 7.30 10.34 -12.16
C GLU A 29 7.12 10.75 -10.70
N ALA A 30 6.85 12.05 -10.48
CA ALA A 30 6.30 12.54 -9.23
C ALA A 30 4.82 12.15 -9.18
N TRP A 31 4.55 10.97 -8.62
CA TRP A 31 3.64 10.82 -7.47
C TRP A 31 3.38 9.33 -7.19
N THR A 32 3.99 8.83 -6.11
CA THR A 32 3.12 8.57 -4.96
C THR A 32 3.54 9.55 -3.89
N ALA A 33 2.63 10.45 -3.50
CA ALA A 33 2.69 10.96 -2.13
C ALA A 33 2.76 9.72 -1.23
N GLU A 34 3.93 9.48 -0.64
CA GLU A 34 4.20 8.61 0.50
C GLU A 34 2.94 7.89 1.03
N ALA A 35 2.63 6.73 0.43
CA ALA A 35 1.38 6.04 0.69
C ALA A 35 1.28 5.71 2.19
N LYS A 36 0.14 6.06 2.78
CA LYS A 36 -0.09 5.97 4.22
C LYS A 36 -0.83 4.71 4.61
N PHE A 37 -0.49 4.20 5.79
CA PHE A 37 -1.28 3.21 6.49
C PHE A 37 -2.54 3.87 7.05
N VAL A 38 -3.71 3.46 6.57
CA VAL A 38 -5.00 4.06 6.93
C VAL A 38 -5.69 3.34 8.09
N GLY A 39 -5.28 2.11 8.38
CA GLY A 39 -5.84 1.24 9.40
C GLY A 39 -7.08 0.48 8.93
N ALA A 40 -7.30 -0.70 9.54
CA ALA A 40 -8.36 -1.64 9.16
C ALA A 40 -9.76 -1.03 9.19
N THR A 41 -10.02 -0.06 10.08
CA THR A 41 -11.31 0.63 10.17
C THR A 41 -11.70 1.31 8.85
N LYS A 42 -10.73 1.80 8.06
CA LYS A 42 -11.01 2.41 6.74
C LYS A 42 -11.33 1.38 5.66
N CYS A 43 -11.02 0.10 5.89
CA CYS A 43 -11.38 -1.01 5.01
C CYS A 43 -12.79 -1.56 5.32
N LYS A 44 -13.27 -1.38 6.56
CA LYS A 44 -14.51 -1.96 7.09
C LYS A 44 -15.75 -1.70 6.23
N SER A 45 -15.98 -0.46 5.82
CA SER A 45 -17.24 -0.06 5.15
C SER A 45 -17.50 -0.84 3.86
N CYS A 46 -16.43 -1.14 3.10
CA CYS A 46 -16.51 -1.86 1.83
C CYS A 46 -16.33 -3.38 2.02
N HIS A 47 -15.46 -3.81 2.94
CA HIS A 47 -15.08 -5.22 3.11
C HIS A 47 -15.85 -5.98 4.20
N ARG A 48 -16.87 -5.37 4.82
CA ARG A 48 -17.80 -6.05 5.75
C ARG A 48 -18.97 -6.79 5.09
N LYS A 49 -19.11 -6.73 3.76
CA LYS A 49 -20.30 -7.24 3.07
C LYS A 49 -20.04 -8.66 2.56
N LYS A 50 -21.09 -9.48 2.49
CA LYS A 50 -21.06 -10.81 1.82
C LYS A 50 -20.51 -10.71 0.41
N GLY A 51 -20.98 -9.72 -0.35
CA GLY A 51 -20.52 -9.45 -1.72
C GLY A 51 -19.02 -9.14 -1.85
N SER A 52 -18.33 -8.75 -0.78
CA SER A 52 -16.88 -8.47 -0.80
C SER A 52 -16.06 -9.50 -0.02
N GLY A 53 -16.63 -10.68 0.24
CA GLY A 53 -15.95 -11.82 0.87
C GLY A 53 -15.87 -11.77 2.40
N GLU A 54 -16.54 -10.79 3.03
CA GLU A 54 -16.58 -10.56 4.49
C GLU A 54 -15.19 -10.48 5.11
N ALA A 55 -14.23 -9.93 4.35
CA ALA A 55 -12.82 -9.91 4.74
C ALA A 55 -12.61 -9.20 6.08
N PHE A 56 -13.37 -8.13 6.35
CA PHE A 56 -13.26 -7.41 7.62
C PHE A 56 -13.73 -8.26 8.80
N GLN A 57 -14.88 -8.94 8.73
CA GLN A 57 -15.36 -9.79 9.83
C GLN A 57 -14.42 -10.96 10.09
N LYS A 58 -13.93 -11.61 9.04
CA LYS A 58 -12.97 -12.72 9.16
C LYS A 58 -11.68 -12.28 9.84
N TRP A 59 -11.16 -11.10 9.46
CA TRP A 59 -9.98 -10.51 10.10
C TRP A 59 -10.25 -10.18 11.57
N GLU A 60 -11.33 -9.46 11.87
CA GLU A 60 -11.70 -8.98 13.21
C GLU A 60 -11.90 -10.15 14.19
N ALA A 61 -12.50 -11.25 13.74
CA ALA A 61 -12.65 -12.46 14.53
C ALA A 61 -11.33 -13.24 14.72
N GLY A 62 -10.39 -13.09 13.79
CA GLY A 62 -9.16 -13.86 13.69
C GLY A 62 -8.06 -13.47 14.69
N PRO A 63 -6.98 -14.27 14.75
CA PRO A 63 -5.86 -14.01 15.66
C PRO A 63 -5.04 -12.76 15.29
N HIS A 64 -5.02 -12.38 14.02
CA HIS A 64 -4.26 -11.20 13.55
C HIS A 64 -4.78 -9.89 14.14
N ALA A 65 -6.10 -9.68 14.20
CA ALA A 65 -6.69 -8.53 14.89
C ALA A 65 -6.41 -8.51 16.40
N LYS A 66 -6.12 -9.67 16.99
CA LYS A 66 -5.83 -9.87 18.42
C LYS A 66 -4.33 -9.94 18.73
N ALA A 67 -3.47 -9.78 17.72
CA ALA A 67 -2.04 -10.02 17.85
C ALA A 67 -1.40 -9.12 18.93
N PHE A 68 -1.65 -7.81 18.90
CA PHE A 68 -1.13 -6.89 19.90
C PHE A 68 -1.61 -7.24 21.32
N ASN A 69 -2.90 -7.57 21.48
CA ASN A 69 -3.47 -7.93 22.78
C ASN A 69 -2.91 -9.25 23.33
N THR A 70 -2.48 -10.17 22.45
CA THR A 70 -1.85 -11.43 22.86
C THR A 70 -0.59 -11.19 23.69
N LEU A 71 0.14 -10.10 23.41
CA LEU A 71 1.36 -9.73 24.15
C LEU A 71 1.08 -9.28 25.60
N ALA A 72 -0.16 -8.90 25.92
CA ALA A 72 -0.56 -8.56 27.30
C ALA A 72 -0.91 -9.78 28.16
N THR A 73 -1.08 -10.96 27.55
CA THR A 73 -1.55 -12.16 28.25
C THR A 73 -0.53 -12.67 29.28
N PRO A 74 -0.97 -13.36 30.36
CA PRO A 74 -0.05 -14.00 31.31
C PRO A 74 0.95 -14.93 30.62
N LYS A 75 0.48 -15.72 29.66
CA LYS A 75 1.33 -16.63 28.86
C LYS A 75 2.43 -15.88 28.11
N ALA A 76 2.13 -14.72 27.49
CA ALA A 76 3.16 -13.93 26.80
C ALA A 76 4.19 -13.36 27.78
N LYS A 77 3.74 -12.88 28.95
CA LYS A 77 4.64 -12.38 30.01
C LYS A 77 5.54 -13.46 30.58
N GLU A 78 5.06 -14.69 30.70
CA GLU A 78 5.85 -15.84 31.15
C GLU A 78 6.85 -16.33 30.07
N LEU A 79 6.45 -16.32 28.80
CA LEU A 79 7.30 -16.76 27.69
C LEU A 79 8.40 -15.77 27.34
N ALA A 80 8.16 -14.47 27.51
CA ALA A 80 9.10 -13.42 27.10
C ALA A 80 10.49 -13.58 27.74
N PRO A 81 10.64 -13.73 29.07
CA PRO A 81 11.95 -13.96 29.69
C PRO A 81 12.64 -15.22 29.18
N LYS A 82 11.89 -16.32 29.00
CA LYS A 82 12.38 -17.61 28.46
C LYS A 82 12.92 -17.48 27.03
N LYS A 83 12.59 -16.39 26.33
CA LYS A 83 13.01 -16.11 24.96
C LYS A 83 13.92 -14.89 24.86
N GLY A 84 14.55 -14.48 25.97
CA GLY A 84 15.50 -13.36 25.97
C GLY A 84 14.86 -12.01 25.68
N VAL A 85 13.61 -11.84 26.11
CA VAL A 85 12.86 -10.58 26.08
C VAL A 85 12.61 -10.16 27.54
N SER A 86 13.33 -9.13 27.99
CA SER A 86 13.12 -8.50 29.29
C SER A 86 12.04 -7.43 29.19
N GLY A 87 11.18 -7.29 30.21
CA GLY A 87 10.19 -6.21 30.26
C GLY A 87 8.82 -6.55 29.68
N ASN A 88 8.05 -5.52 29.29
CA ASN A 88 6.69 -5.68 28.80
C ASN A 88 6.69 -6.04 27.30
N PRO A 89 6.21 -7.23 26.88
CA PRO A 89 6.23 -7.64 25.47
C PRO A 89 5.51 -6.66 24.53
N GLN A 90 4.52 -5.89 25.01
CA GLN A 90 3.83 -4.86 24.22
C GLN A 90 4.67 -3.61 23.92
N LYS A 91 5.85 -3.48 24.53
CA LYS A 91 6.80 -2.38 24.28
C LYS A 91 8.06 -2.86 23.57
N GLU A 92 8.24 -4.17 23.46
CA GLU A 92 9.49 -4.77 23.00
C GLU A 92 9.55 -4.88 21.47
N PRO A 93 10.59 -4.29 20.83
CA PRO A 93 10.80 -4.36 19.39
C PRO A 93 10.71 -5.76 18.78
N LYS A 94 11.28 -6.75 19.49
CA LYS A 94 11.29 -8.16 19.07
C LYS A 94 9.88 -8.75 18.94
N CYS A 95 8.92 -8.23 19.71
CA CYS A 95 7.53 -8.66 19.67
C CYS A 95 6.71 -7.82 18.67
N LEU A 96 6.88 -6.50 18.71
CA LEU A 96 6.07 -5.57 17.92
C LEU A 96 6.29 -5.71 16.41
N LYS A 97 7.49 -6.12 15.95
CA LYS A 97 7.77 -6.42 14.52
C LYS A 97 6.71 -7.31 13.87
N CYS A 98 6.14 -8.26 14.64
CA CYS A 98 5.18 -9.25 14.13
C CYS A 98 3.75 -9.07 14.68
N HIS A 99 3.56 -8.22 15.70
CA HIS A 99 2.28 -8.12 16.42
C HIS A 99 1.52 -6.82 16.16
N VAL A 100 2.11 -5.88 15.42
CA VAL A 100 1.43 -4.67 14.94
C VAL A 100 1.71 -4.44 13.46
N THR A 101 0.74 -3.87 12.75
CA THR A 101 1.01 -3.28 11.43
C THR A 101 1.90 -2.06 11.55
N ALA A 102 2.71 -1.79 10.52
CA ALA A 102 3.50 -0.58 10.39
C ALA A 102 4.49 -0.32 11.55
N TYR A 103 5.06 -1.39 12.12
CA TYR A 103 6.11 -1.25 13.14
C TYR A 103 7.31 -0.45 12.58
N ARG A 104 7.75 0.59 13.32
CA ARG A 104 8.85 1.51 12.94
C ARG A 104 8.67 2.24 11.60
N VAL A 105 7.47 2.27 11.06
CA VAL A 105 7.15 3.16 9.94
C VAL A 105 7.14 4.61 10.43
N ASP A 106 7.62 5.54 9.60
CA ASP A 106 7.59 6.97 9.93
C ASP A 106 6.16 7.39 10.30
N PRO A 107 5.93 8.01 11.48
CA PRO A 107 4.61 8.50 11.90
C PRO A 107 3.88 9.35 10.84
N LYS A 108 4.59 10.06 9.96
CA LYS A 108 4.01 10.84 8.85
C LYS A 108 3.25 9.96 7.83
N LEU A 109 3.63 8.69 7.73
CA LEU A 109 3.01 7.66 6.90
C LEU A 109 1.84 6.96 7.60
N LEU A 110 1.51 7.34 8.83
CA LEU A 110 0.34 6.82 9.54
C LEU A 110 -0.80 7.83 9.45
N ALA A 111 -1.96 7.41 8.95
CA ALA A 111 -3.14 8.25 8.97
C ALA A 111 -3.63 8.44 10.40
N LYS A 112 -4.35 9.54 10.67
CA LYS A 112 -4.99 9.79 11.98
C LYS A 112 -5.92 8.67 12.46
N SER A 113 -6.46 7.86 11.54
CA SER A 113 -7.31 6.71 11.85
C SER A 113 -6.56 5.43 12.19
N PHE A 114 -5.25 5.40 11.99
CA PHE A 114 -4.42 4.23 12.26
C PHE A 114 -4.26 4.03 13.77
N LYS A 115 -4.40 2.78 14.23
CA LYS A 115 -4.17 2.37 15.62
C LYS A 115 -3.35 1.10 15.62
N ALA A 116 -2.17 1.11 16.25
CA ALA A 116 -1.29 -0.05 16.31
C ALA A 116 -1.91 -1.19 17.14
N GLU A 117 -2.77 -0.84 18.10
CA GLU A 117 -3.45 -1.76 19.02
C GLU A 117 -4.42 -2.70 18.30
N ASN A 118 -4.81 -2.40 17.06
CA ASN A 118 -5.58 -3.29 16.20
C ASN A 118 -4.77 -4.50 15.68
N GLY A 119 -3.53 -4.67 16.13
CA GLY A 119 -2.70 -5.82 15.80
C GLY A 119 -2.22 -5.83 14.35
N VAL A 120 -2.17 -7.03 13.76
CA VAL A 120 -1.82 -7.24 12.36
C VAL A 120 -3.07 -7.00 11.51
N GLN A 121 -3.13 -5.84 10.87
CA GLN A 121 -4.22 -5.33 10.06
C GLN A 121 -4.08 -5.71 8.57
N CYS A 122 -5.06 -5.32 7.76
CA CYS A 122 -5.13 -5.59 6.32
C CYS A 122 -3.81 -5.22 5.59
N GLU A 123 -3.24 -4.09 5.97
CA GLU A 123 -2.09 -3.45 5.32
C GLU A 123 -0.75 -4.14 5.63
N SER A 124 -0.70 -5.03 6.63
CA SER A 124 0.45 -5.92 6.83
C SER A 124 0.63 -6.93 5.70
N CYS A 125 -0.47 -7.29 5.02
CA CYS A 125 -0.44 -8.21 3.89
C CYS A 125 -0.60 -7.47 2.56
N HIS A 126 -1.45 -6.43 2.54
CA HIS A 126 -1.87 -5.74 1.31
C HIS A 126 -1.14 -4.42 1.02
N GLY A 127 -0.22 -3.99 1.88
CA GLY A 127 0.49 -2.70 1.72
C GLY A 127 -0.31 -1.50 2.23
N PRO A 128 0.27 -0.28 2.20
CA PRO A 128 -0.38 0.94 2.67
C PRO A 128 -1.55 1.36 1.77
N GLY A 129 -2.75 1.48 2.36
CA GLY A 129 -4.01 1.58 1.63
C GLY A 129 -4.42 2.96 1.15
N SER A 130 -3.70 4.04 1.48
CA SER A 130 -4.18 5.40 1.19
C SER A 130 -4.37 5.67 -0.31
N ALA A 131 -3.54 5.06 -1.16
CA ALA A 131 -3.55 5.28 -2.61
C ALA A 131 -4.58 4.40 -3.33
N TYR A 132 -4.82 3.16 -2.87
CA TYR A 132 -5.70 2.22 -3.58
C TYR A 132 -7.10 2.03 -2.93
N ARG A 133 -7.36 2.54 -1.71
CA ARG A 133 -8.64 2.28 -1.02
C ARG A 133 -9.88 2.93 -1.65
N LYS A 134 -9.71 3.90 -2.56
CA LYS A 134 -10.85 4.57 -3.21
C LYS A 134 -11.59 3.54 -4.06
N LYS A 135 -12.93 3.50 -4.02
CA LYS A 135 -13.75 2.50 -4.72
C LYS A 135 -13.32 2.37 -6.19
N LYS A 136 -13.25 3.48 -6.92
CA LYS A 136 -12.86 3.54 -8.34
C LYS A 136 -11.48 2.94 -8.66
N ILE A 137 -10.58 2.88 -7.68
CA ILE A 137 -9.26 2.24 -7.83
C ILE A 137 -9.33 0.78 -7.40
N MET A 138 -9.93 0.49 -6.24
CA MET A 138 -9.94 -0.86 -5.65
C MET A 138 -10.71 -1.88 -6.49
N ILE A 139 -11.79 -1.47 -7.16
CA ILE A 139 -12.61 -2.38 -7.98
C ILE A 139 -11.82 -2.95 -9.18
N ASP A 140 -10.83 -2.20 -9.66
CA ASP A 140 -9.91 -2.63 -10.70
C ASP A 140 -8.61 -3.11 -10.05
N GLN A 141 -8.41 -4.43 -10.01
CA GLN A 141 -7.26 -5.01 -9.34
C GLN A 141 -5.92 -4.59 -9.97
N ALA A 142 -5.87 -4.34 -11.28
CA ALA A 142 -4.64 -3.90 -11.95
C ALA A 142 -4.32 -2.46 -11.54
N LEU A 143 -5.32 -1.57 -11.54
CA LEU A 143 -5.15 -0.20 -11.08
C LEU A 143 -4.80 -0.14 -9.59
N ALA A 144 -5.44 -0.96 -8.75
CA ALA A 144 -5.12 -1.06 -7.33
C ALA A 144 -3.67 -1.49 -7.10
N LYS A 145 -3.17 -2.50 -7.85
CA LYS A 145 -1.77 -2.93 -7.80
C LYS A 145 -0.81 -1.81 -8.20
N LYS A 146 -1.11 -1.09 -9.29
CA LYS A 146 -0.34 0.09 -9.72
C LYS A 146 -0.28 1.17 -8.63
N ASN A 147 -1.32 1.25 -7.80
CA ASN A 147 -1.41 2.17 -6.66
C ASN A 147 -0.95 1.56 -5.32
N GLY A 148 -0.18 0.48 -5.33
CA GLY A 148 0.49 -0.07 -4.15
C GLY A 148 -0.23 -1.23 -3.44
N LEU A 149 -1.33 -1.77 -4.00
CA LEU A 149 -1.93 -2.99 -3.48
C LEU A 149 -0.97 -4.17 -3.68
N ILE A 150 -0.64 -4.84 -2.58
CA ILE A 150 0.13 -6.08 -2.59
C ILE A 150 -0.84 -7.28 -2.60
N ILE A 151 -0.58 -8.25 -3.48
CA ILE A 151 -1.19 -9.58 -3.42
C ILE A 151 -0.26 -10.48 -2.60
N PRO A 152 -0.70 -10.93 -1.40
CA PRO A 152 0.18 -11.66 -0.50
C PRO A 152 0.66 -12.98 -1.11
N THR A 153 1.92 -13.30 -0.87
CA THR A 153 2.54 -14.60 -1.18
C THR A 153 2.99 -15.27 0.11
N GLU A 154 3.55 -16.47 0.03
CA GLU A 154 4.16 -17.14 1.19
C GLU A 154 5.23 -16.28 1.88
N LYS A 155 5.99 -15.49 1.10
CA LYS A 155 6.99 -14.56 1.64
C LYS A 155 6.37 -13.53 2.58
N THR A 156 5.17 -13.06 2.28
CA THR A 156 4.44 -12.11 3.15
C THR A 156 4.21 -12.72 4.54
N CYS A 157 3.83 -14.00 4.59
CA CYS A 157 3.55 -14.70 5.84
C CYS A 157 4.81 -15.02 6.64
N THR A 158 5.87 -15.47 5.95
CA THR A 158 7.12 -15.91 6.58
C THR A 158 7.99 -14.77 7.10
N THR A 159 7.63 -13.51 6.82
CA THR A 159 8.19 -12.35 7.54
C THR A 159 7.99 -12.43 9.06
N CYS A 160 6.90 -13.07 9.50
CA CYS A 160 6.52 -13.20 10.90
C CYS A 160 6.41 -14.68 11.34
N HIS A 161 5.94 -15.55 10.44
CA HIS A 161 5.81 -16.98 10.69
C HIS A 161 7.11 -17.70 10.30
N SER A 162 8.18 -17.42 11.05
CA SER A 162 9.49 -18.03 10.88
C SER A 162 10.15 -18.32 12.23
N SER A 163 11.31 -18.98 12.19
CA SER A 163 12.15 -19.25 13.35
C SER A 163 12.67 -18.00 14.08
N GLU A 164 12.56 -16.81 13.47
CA GLU A 164 12.87 -15.54 14.15
C GLU A 164 11.83 -15.18 15.23
N SER A 165 10.61 -15.75 15.16
CA SER A 165 9.59 -15.49 16.17
C SER A 165 9.96 -16.16 17.49
N PRO A 166 9.97 -15.44 18.63
CA PRO A 166 10.18 -16.03 19.95
C PRO A 166 9.22 -17.19 20.27
N SER A 167 8.03 -17.17 19.67
CA SER A 167 6.98 -18.19 19.84
C SER A 167 6.94 -19.22 18.71
N TRP A 168 8.01 -19.32 17.92
CA TRP A 168 8.10 -20.31 16.84
C TRP A 168 8.03 -21.73 17.39
N ASP A 169 7.26 -22.56 16.69
CA ASP A 169 7.11 -23.99 16.96
C ASP A 169 7.34 -24.73 15.64
N PRO A 170 8.42 -25.53 15.52
CA PRO A 170 8.72 -26.28 14.30
C PRO A 170 7.74 -27.42 14.02
N ASN A 171 6.83 -27.74 14.95
CA ASN A 171 5.86 -28.83 14.83
C ASN A 171 4.40 -28.35 14.72
N ARG A 172 4.19 -27.06 14.44
CA ARG A 172 2.87 -26.42 14.44
C ARG A 172 1.89 -27.00 13.41
N TYR A 173 2.36 -27.39 12.24
CA TYR A 173 1.54 -27.94 11.16
C TYR A 173 1.92 -29.40 10.88
N THR A 174 0.92 -30.18 10.45
CA THR A 174 1.12 -31.53 9.93
C THR A 174 0.78 -31.51 8.45
N VAL A 175 1.70 -31.93 7.60
CA VAL A 175 1.50 -32.00 6.14
C VAL A 175 1.29 -33.45 5.69
N ALA A 176 1.07 -33.65 4.39
CA ALA A 176 0.91 -34.97 3.80
C ALA A 176 2.05 -35.91 4.22
N GLY A 177 1.72 -37.17 4.52
CA GLY A 177 2.67 -38.14 5.06
C GLY A 177 3.02 -37.97 6.54
N GLY A 178 2.27 -37.15 7.30
CA GLY A 178 2.43 -37.00 8.75
C GLY A 178 3.62 -36.14 9.19
N LYS A 179 4.38 -35.58 8.23
CA LYS A 179 5.53 -34.71 8.51
C LYS A 179 5.09 -33.45 9.25
N LYS A 180 5.85 -33.10 10.29
CA LYS A 180 5.66 -31.87 11.08
C LYS A 180 6.51 -30.74 10.52
N VAL A 181 5.92 -29.56 10.39
CA VAL A 181 6.59 -28.34 9.91
C VAL A 181 6.10 -27.12 10.70
N GLY A 182 6.94 -26.09 10.83
CA GLY A 182 6.58 -24.92 11.64
C GLY A 182 5.60 -23.95 10.97
N PHE A 183 5.56 -23.97 9.63
CA PHE A 183 4.59 -23.22 8.84
C PHE A 183 4.26 -23.98 7.55
N ASP A 184 2.97 -23.97 7.19
CA ASP A 184 2.48 -24.48 5.92
C ASP A 184 1.55 -23.42 5.31
N PHE A 185 1.97 -22.87 4.16
CA PHE A 185 1.29 -21.74 3.55
C PHE A 185 -0.15 -22.07 3.12
N GLU A 186 -0.38 -23.24 2.54
CA GLU A 186 -1.70 -23.63 2.04
C GLU A 186 -2.71 -23.83 3.18
N GLN A 187 -2.31 -24.47 4.28
CA GLN A 187 -3.15 -24.59 5.47
C GLN A 187 -3.39 -23.24 6.15
N ALA A 188 -2.36 -22.39 6.26
CA ALA A 188 -2.50 -21.08 6.89
C ALA A 188 -3.40 -20.13 6.07
N LYS A 189 -3.21 -20.06 4.75
CA LYS A 189 -3.99 -19.24 3.82
C LYS A 189 -5.47 -19.57 3.88
N LYS A 190 -5.83 -20.87 3.94
CA LYS A 190 -7.24 -21.32 4.04
C LYS A 190 -7.98 -20.72 5.24
N LYS A 191 -7.30 -20.59 6.39
CA LYS A 191 -7.91 -20.03 7.63
C LYS A 191 -8.28 -18.56 7.52
N ILE A 192 -7.62 -17.82 6.63
CA ILE A 192 -7.84 -16.38 6.45
C ILE A 192 -8.47 -16.05 5.09
N ALA A 193 -8.86 -17.06 4.30
CA ALA A 193 -9.31 -16.86 2.93
C ALA A 193 -10.60 -16.02 2.87
N HIS A 194 -10.54 -14.93 2.09
CA HIS A 194 -11.65 -14.03 1.87
C HIS A 194 -11.77 -13.69 0.37
N PRO A 195 -12.02 -14.71 -0.49
CA PRO A 195 -12.19 -14.46 -1.91
C PRO A 195 -13.43 -13.59 -2.14
N THR A 196 -13.31 -12.63 -3.05
CA THR A 196 -14.48 -11.94 -3.59
C THR A 196 -15.36 -12.96 -4.33
N PRO A 197 -16.65 -13.11 -3.98
CA PRO A 197 -17.58 -13.99 -4.69
C PRO A 197 -17.60 -13.76 -6.20
N LYS A 198 -17.75 -14.83 -6.98
CA LYS A 198 -17.73 -14.76 -8.45
C LYS A 198 -18.84 -13.87 -8.98
N GLU A 199 -20.00 -13.93 -8.34
CA GLU A 199 -21.20 -13.16 -8.66
C GLU A 199 -20.93 -11.66 -8.52
N TYR A 200 -20.21 -11.26 -7.46
CA TYR A 200 -19.82 -9.87 -7.28
C TYR A 200 -18.80 -9.41 -8.32
N LYS A 201 -17.84 -10.25 -8.68
CA LYS A 201 -16.88 -9.93 -9.76
C LYS A 201 -17.58 -9.73 -11.10
N LYS A 202 -18.58 -10.56 -11.42
CA LYS A 202 -19.40 -10.40 -12.62
C LYS A 202 -20.16 -9.08 -12.60
N LYS A 203 -20.85 -8.78 -11.49
CA LYS A 203 -21.61 -7.53 -11.32
C LYS A 203 -20.74 -6.28 -11.50
N VAL A 204 -19.56 -6.24 -10.88
CA VAL A 204 -18.64 -5.09 -11.00
C VAL A 204 -18.12 -4.96 -12.43
N LYS A 205 -17.89 -6.08 -13.12
CA LYS A 205 -17.46 -6.06 -14.52
C LYS A 205 -18.55 -5.46 -15.42
N THR A 206 -19.79 -5.91 -15.29
CA THR A 206 -20.92 -5.35 -16.05
C THR A 206 -21.16 -3.87 -15.75
N GLU A 207 -21.14 -3.45 -14.48
CA GLU A 207 -21.28 -2.03 -14.11
C GLU A 207 -20.17 -1.15 -14.72
N LYS A 208 -18.93 -1.68 -14.83
CA LYS A 208 -17.81 -0.96 -15.43
C LYS A 208 -17.95 -0.85 -16.95
N GLU A 209 -18.38 -1.93 -17.62
CA GLU A 209 -18.63 -1.93 -19.07
C GLU A 209 -19.78 -0.96 -19.42
N GLU A 210 -20.83 -0.90 -18.59
CA GLU A 210 -21.95 0.05 -18.74
C GLU A 210 -21.51 1.52 -18.52
N GLU A 211 -20.70 1.81 -17.48
CA GLU A 211 -20.15 3.17 -17.27
C GLU A 211 -19.23 3.61 -18.43
N GLU A 212 -18.39 2.71 -18.95
CA GLU A 212 -17.51 3.01 -20.10
C GLU A 212 -18.31 3.22 -21.39
N GLU A 213 -19.41 2.50 -21.59
CA GLU A 213 -20.32 2.68 -22.72
C GLU A 213 -21.13 3.98 -22.61
N GLU A 214 -21.55 4.36 -21.39
CA GLU A 214 -22.23 5.63 -21.12
C GLU A 214 -21.28 6.83 -21.31
N GLU A 215 -20.03 6.73 -20.85
CA GLU A 215 -18.99 7.76 -21.06
C GLU A 215 -18.67 7.96 -22.56
N TYR A 216 -18.75 6.91 -23.37
CA TYR A 216 -18.52 6.97 -24.82
C TYR A 216 -19.77 7.30 -25.65
N ARG A 217 -20.96 7.41 -25.03
CA ARG A 217 -22.20 7.69 -25.76
C ARG A 217 -22.17 9.10 -26.37
N PRO A 218 -22.28 9.26 -27.70
CA PRO A 218 -22.36 10.59 -28.31
C PRO A 218 -23.62 11.31 -27.81
N GLY A 219 -23.43 12.35 -27.00
CA GLY A 219 -24.52 13.16 -26.44
C GLY A 219 -24.90 12.91 -24.98
N GLY A 220 -24.12 12.15 -24.20
CA GLY A 220 -24.28 12.11 -22.73
C GLY A 220 -23.85 13.44 -22.09
N GLU A 221 -24.55 13.88 -21.04
CA GLU A 221 -24.31 15.14 -20.31
C GLU A 221 -23.03 15.10 -19.44
N GLY A 222 -21.93 14.55 -19.98
CA GLY A 222 -20.58 14.65 -19.46
C GLY A 222 -19.81 15.73 -20.23
N VAL A 223 -19.60 16.88 -19.60
CA VAL A 223 -18.86 18.02 -20.15
C VAL A 223 -17.39 17.68 -20.45
N HIS A 224 -17.13 17.12 -21.62
CA HIS A 224 -15.96 17.41 -22.44
C HIS A 224 -16.38 17.37 -23.91
N ARG A 225 -17.01 18.47 -24.37
CA ARG A 225 -17.16 18.72 -25.81
C ARG A 225 -15.76 18.80 -26.40
N ALA A 226 -15.38 17.84 -27.23
CA ALA A 226 -14.24 18.00 -28.12
C ALA A 226 -14.54 19.21 -29.00
N LEU A 227 -13.76 20.29 -28.83
CA LEU A 227 -13.88 21.48 -29.67
C LEU A 227 -13.60 21.04 -31.12
N ASN A 228 -14.52 21.39 -32.02
CA ASN A 228 -14.29 21.15 -33.44
C ASN A 228 -13.18 22.11 -33.96
N SER A 229 -12.66 21.87 -35.16
CA SER A 229 -11.59 22.69 -35.75
C SER A 229 -11.94 24.16 -35.94
N GLU A 230 -13.23 24.53 -35.99
CA GLU A 230 -13.65 25.95 -35.99
C GLU A 230 -13.58 26.55 -34.58
N GLU A 231 -14.00 25.82 -33.55
CA GLU A 231 -13.99 26.29 -32.15
C GLU A 231 -12.55 26.43 -31.60
N LEU A 232 -11.61 25.59 -32.06
CA LEU A 232 -10.18 25.73 -31.77
C LEU A 232 -9.56 26.98 -32.42
N ASN A 233 -10.03 27.35 -33.62
CA ASN A 233 -9.55 28.56 -34.32
C ASN A 233 -10.11 29.85 -33.70
N LEU A 234 -11.30 29.82 -33.10
CA LEU A 234 -11.85 30.96 -32.35
C LEU A 234 -11.16 31.18 -30.99
N ALA A 235 -10.70 30.11 -30.34
CA ALA A 235 -9.98 30.19 -29.07
C ALA A 235 -8.54 30.75 -29.22
N ALA A 236 -7.96 30.65 -30.43
CA ALA A 236 -6.62 31.15 -30.75
C ALA A 236 -6.60 32.65 -31.17
N GLY A 237 -7.74 33.35 -31.10
CA GLY A 237 -7.90 34.69 -31.69
C GLY A 237 -8.32 35.82 -30.75
N ARG A 238 -8.07 35.73 -29.43
CA ARG A 238 -8.36 36.84 -28.49
C ARG A 238 -7.19 37.15 -27.56
N ASP A 239 -6.20 37.80 -28.15
CA ASP A 239 -5.28 38.66 -27.43
C ASP A 239 -5.98 40.01 -27.20
N GLY A 240 -6.11 40.42 -25.94
CA GLY A 240 -6.31 41.83 -25.63
C GLY A 240 -7.33 42.15 -24.54
N ARG A 241 -6.78 42.45 -23.36
CA ARG A 241 -7.28 43.41 -22.35
C ARG A 241 -8.33 42.91 -21.34
N GLY A 242 -7.86 42.77 -20.11
CA GLY A 242 -8.43 43.52 -18.97
C GLY A 242 -9.28 42.76 -17.96
N GLY A 243 -8.86 42.81 -16.70
CA GLY A 243 -9.79 43.11 -15.59
C GLY A 243 -10.28 41.95 -14.73
N LEU A 244 -9.71 41.86 -13.53
CA LEU A 244 -10.30 41.47 -12.24
C LEU A 244 -11.82 41.17 -12.23
N SER A 245 -12.22 40.04 -11.63
CA SER A 245 -12.96 40.03 -10.35
C SER A 245 -13.69 38.69 -10.11
N SER A 246 -13.60 38.26 -8.85
CA SER A 246 -14.55 37.48 -8.06
C SER A 246 -14.69 35.96 -8.22
N CYS A 247 -14.28 35.32 -7.13
CA CYS A 247 -14.60 34.01 -6.61
C CYS A 247 -16.09 33.87 -6.25
N ARG A 248 -16.75 32.79 -6.73
CA ARG A 248 -18.00 32.11 -6.27
C ARG A 248 -18.64 31.47 -7.52
N ILE A 249 -19.11 30.22 -7.56
CA ILE A 249 -20.21 29.64 -6.77
C ILE A 249 -20.40 28.14 -7.18
N LEU A 250 -20.71 27.31 -6.18
CA LEU A 250 -21.56 26.08 -6.13
C LEU A 250 -21.22 24.87 -7.04
N ASN A 251 -20.90 23.68 -6.51
CA ASN A 251 -21.76 22.68 -5.85
C ASN A 251 -23.05 22.36 -6.63
N PHE A 252 -23.03 21.27 -7.39
CA PHE A 252 -23.98 20.16 -7.34
C PHE A 252 -23.20 18.85 -7.55
#